data_AF-A0A250VIA3-F1
#
_entry.id   AF-A0A250VIA3-F1
#
_cell.length_a   1.000
_cell.length_b   1.000
_cell.length_c   1.000
_cell.angle_alpha   90.00
_cell.angle_beta   90.00
_cell.angle_gamma   90.00
#
_symmetry.space_group_name_H-M   'P 1'
#
loop_
_entity.id
_entity.type
_entity.pdbx_description
1 polymer ?
#
loop_
_entity_poly.entity_id
_entity_poly.type
_entity_poly.pdbx_seq_one_letter_code
_entity_poly.pdbx_strand_id
1 'polypeptide(L)'
;MEPRADRAPLLPIFGTPMAVDGLCTHRVRSAQQHHFSKKDSDIPMRHPSRTAKALLAAAVLPLALAACSSGPTVQPSSAKTKQAKDPNAGLLTGAQLKKALAPASFFATGFAVDPSGARDSGTTYTAPSSSPAPKPDCSLLGGTSWITITGDSGVSFAQNDYISKNTSEDIAQEVDTYRGTTSTTVLKDLEKIATTCATFTDSDTHTKVKVTGATTPGLGDAAYTITLTNSAWQNGTTLIAVRAGTDVVSVMSTDGHDNGAATAKKLATRIVTSLKGEHQRV
;
A
#
# COMPACT_ATOMS: atom_id res chain seq x y z
N MET A 1 49.86 -44.70 8.75
CA MET A 1 48.67 -45.35 8.16
C MET A 1 47.75 -44.24 7.67
N GLU A 2 47.92 -43.85 6.42
CA GLU A 2 46.86 -43.25 5.59
C GLU A 2 45.94 -44.41 5.13
N PRO A 3 44.65 -44.19 4.79
CA PRO A 3 44.35 -43.76 3.41
C PRO A 3 43.12 -42.84 3.20
N ARG A 4 43.20 -42.03 2.13
CA ARG A 4 42.24 -41.81 0.99
C ARG A 4 40.75 -42.15 1.16
N ALA A 5 39.77 -41.55 0.46
CA ALA A 5 39.58 -40.41 -0.44
C ALA A 5 38.08 -40.45 -0.87
N ASP A 6 37.61 -39.37 -1.51
CA ASP A 6 36.62 -39.36 -2.62
C ASP A 6 35.10 -39.51 -2.35
N ARG A 7 34.35 -38.41 -2.58
CA ARG A 7 33.47 -38.17 -3.77
C ARG A 7 32.35 -37.16 -3.48
N ALA A 8 32.31 -36.08 -4.27
CA ALA A 8 31.07 -35.43 -4.70
C ALA A 8 30.42 -36.28 -5.83
N PRO A 9 29.11 -36.14 -6.13
CA PRO A 9 28.73 -35.20 -7.20
C PRO A 9 27.28 -34.61 -7.20
N LEU A 10 27.14 -33.48 -7.92
CA LEU A 10 26.06 -33.05 -8.85
C LEU A 10 24.65 -32.57 -8.36
N LEU A 11 24.41 -31.28 -8.66
CA LEU A 11 23.14 -30.58 -9.03
C LEU A 11 22.41 -31.27 -10.22
N PRO A 12 21.10 -31.01 -10.57
CA PRO A 12 20.46 -29.69 -10.78
C PRO A 12 18.96 -29.61 -10.32
N ILE A 13 18.23 -28.49 -10.39
CA ILE A 13 17.37 -28.08 -11.54
C ILE A 13 16.65 -26.74 -11.22
N PHE A 14 16.66 -25.87 -12.24
CA PHE A 14 15.75 -24.76 -12.63
C PHE A 14 14.55 -24.37 -11.74
N GLY A 15 14.46 -23.08 -11.41
CA GLY A 15 13.23 -22.39 -11.01
C GLY A 15 13.00 -21.14 -11.85
N THR A 16 11.95 -21.17 -12.67
CA THR A 16 11.41 -20.07 -13.49
C THR A 16 10.80 -18.98 -12.60
N PRO A 17 10.84 -17.68 -12.97
CA PRO A 17 10.19 -16.63 -12.20
C PRO A 17 8.67 -16.63 -12.44
N MET A 18 7.88 -16.61 -11.36
CA MET A 18 6.45 -16.34 -11.45
C MET A 18 6.22 -14.83 -11.61
N ALA A 19 5.37 -14.52 -12.59
CA ALA A 19 4.84 -13.20 -12.85
C ALA A 19 4.03 -12.68 -11.66
N VAL A 20 4.20 -11.39 -11.40
CA VAL A 20 3.48 -10.62 -10.39
C VAL A 20 2.28 -10.01 -11.10
N ASP A 21 1.08 -10.55 -10.88
CA ASP A 21 -0.18 -9.95 -11.30
C ASP A 21 -1.26 -10.29 -10.27
N GLY A 22 -1.97 -9.26 -9.79
CA GLY A 22 -3.22 -9.41 -9.05
C GLY A 22 -3.22 -8.80 -7.66
N LEU A 23 -3.59 -7.51 -7.57
CA LEU A 23 -4.19 -6.90 -6.38
C LEU A 23 -5.36 -7.79 -5.91
N CYS A 24 -5.16 -8.55 -4.85
CA CYS A 24 -6.25 -9.10 -4.05
C CYS A 24 -6.37 -8.25 -2.79
N THR A 25 -7.39 -7.40 -2.76
CA THR A 25 -7.95 -6.86 -1.52
C THR A 25 -8.50 -8.02 -0.69
N HIS A 26 -7.63 -8.64 0.12
CA HIS A 26 -8.06 -9.58 1.14
C HIS A 26 -8.58 -8.80 2.34
N ARG A 27 -9.90 -8.68 2.39
CA ARG A 27 -10.64 -8.27 3.58
C ARG A 27 -10.80 -9.51 4.46
N VAL A 28 -9.95 -9.66 5.47
CA VAL A 28 -10.18 -10.64 6.55
C VAL A 28 -10.46 -9.85 7.81
N ARG A 29 -11.74 -9.51 8.03
CA ARG A 29 -12.21 -9.26 9.40
C ARG A 29 -12.78 -10.55 9.95
N SER A 30 -12.15 -11.05 10.99
CA SER A 30 -12.54 -12.25 11.71
C SER A 30 -13.87 -12.01 12.45
N ALA A 31 -14.87 -12.71 11.96
CA ALA A 31 -16.10 -13.19 12.58
C ALA A 31 -16.54 -12.61 13.94
N GLN A 32 -17.66 -11.91 13.90
CA GLN A 32 -18.73 -12.06 14.88
C GLN A 32 -19.23 -13.52 14.80
N GLN A 33 -18.78 -14.39 15.69
CA GLN A 33 -19.29 -15.77 15.82
C GLN A 33 -20.72 -15.73 16.39
N HIS A 34 -21.71 -15.84 15.50
CA HIS A 34 -23.02 -16.38 15.87
C HIS A 34 -23.12 -17.81 15.33
N HIS A 35 -23.32 -18.75 16.26
CA HIS A 35 -23.68 -20.14 15.98
C HIS A 35 -24.90 -20.19 15.05
N PHE A 36 -24.77 -20.84 13.90
CA PHE A 36 -25.91 -21.50 13.26
C PHE A 36 -25.53 -22.84 12.64
N SER A 37 -26.42 -23.79 12.86
CA SER A 37 -26.26 -25.22 12.65
C SER A 37 -26.14 -25.62 11.18
N LYS A 38 -25.29 -26.62 10.98
CA LYS A 38 -25.04 -27.44 9.78
C LYS A 38 -26.33 -27.84 9.06
N LYS A 39 -26.35 -27.68 7.73
CA LYS A 39 -27.11 -28.55 6.83
C LYS A 39 -26.35 -28.73 5.52
N ASP A 40 -25.89 -29.97 5.35
CA ASP A 40 -25.23 -30.48 4.16
C ASP A 40 -26.16 -30.42 2.94
N SER A 41 -25.63 -30.07 1.77
CA SER A 41 -26.22 -30.42 0.48
C SER A 41 -25.14 -30.42 -0.61
N ASP A 42 -25.06 -31.56 -1.28
CA ASP A 42 -24.02 -32.00 -2.20
C ASP A 42 -23.87 -31.17 -3.49
N ILE A 43 -22.62 -31.10 -3.94
CA ILE A 43 -22.20 -30.64 -5.27
C ILE A 43 -22.13 -31.86 -6.21
N PRO A 44 -22.71 -31.79 -7.42
CA PRO A 44 -22.21 -32.57 -8.54
C PRO A 44 -21.30 -31.71 -9.44
N MET A 45 -20.05 -32.17 -9.59
CA MET A 45 -19.13 -31.75 -10.64
C MET A 45 -19.70 -32.04 -12.02
N ARG A 46 -19.66 -31.05 -12.93
CA ARG A 46 -19.63 -31.30 -14.38
C ARG A 46 -18.71 -30.30 -15.07
N HIS A 47 -17.59 -30.82 -15.57
CA HIS A 47 -16.81 -30.20 -16.64
C HIS A 47 -17.46 -30.55 -17.99
N PRO A 48 -17.46 -29.60 -18.95
CA PRO A 48 -16.97 -29.96 -20.28
C PRO A 48 -16.16 -28.85 -20.97
N SER A 49 -14.94 -29.22 -21.37
CA SER A 49 -14.37 -29.17 -22.72
C SER A 49 -14.55 -27.96 -23.65
N ARG A 50 -13.40 -27.34 -23.96
CA ARG A 50 -12.86 -26.92 -25.27
C ARG A 50 -13.76 -26.10 -26.21
N THR A 51 -13.29 -24.91 -26.58
CA THR A 51 -13.04 -24.57 -28.00
C THR A 51 -12.19 -23.30 -28.13
N ALA A 52 -11.03 -23.46 -28.78
CA ALA A 52 -10.23 -22.37 -29.28
C ALA A 52 -10.83 -21.86 -30.60
N LYS A 53 -10.87 -20.54 -30.78
CA LYS A 53 -10.93 -19.91 -32.10
C LYS A 53 -9.92 -18.78 -32.15
N ALA A 54 -8.80 -19.09 -32.79
CA ALA A 54 -7.89 -18.09 -33.35
C ALA A 54 -8.59 -17.40 -34.52
N LEU A 55 -8.54 -16.07 -34.55
CA LEU A 55 -8.82 -15.29 -35.75
C LEU A 55 -7.62 -14.39 -36.03
N LEU A 56 -7.12 -14.54 -37.25
CA LEU A 56 -6.05 -13.79 -37.87
C LEU A 56 -6.50 -12.35 -38.17
N ALA A 57 -5.60 -11.39 -38.00
CA ALA A 57 -5.60 -10.16 -38.78
C ALA A 57 -4.14 -9.71 -38.99
N ALA A 58 -3.63 -10.00 -40.18
CA ALA A 58 -2.38 -9.46 -40.68
C ALA A 58 -2.62 -8.01 -41.15
N ALA A 59 -1.85 -7.07 -40.62
CA ALA A 59 -1.74 -5.72 -41.16
C ALA A 59 -0.31 -5.50 -41.64
N VAL A 60 -0.15 -5.56 -42.96
CA VAL A 60 1.07 -5.23 -43.69
C VAL A 60 1.11 -3.70 -43.80
N LEU A 61 2.13 -3.03 -43.26
CA LEU A 61 2.40 -1.63 -43.54
C LEU A 61 3.63 -1.48 -44.44
N PRO A 62 3.59 -0.55 -45.41
CA PRO A 62 4.52 -0.49 -46.53
C PRO A 62 5.87 0.12 -46.17
N LEU A 63 6.90 -0.38 -46.87
CA LEU A 63 8.22 0.23 -47.00
C LEU A 63 8.11 1.67 -47.49
N ALA A 64 8.79 2.59 -46.80
CA ALA A 64 9.24 3.85 -47.38
C ALA A 64 10.76 3.81 -47.52
N LEU A 65 11.22 3.75 -48.76
CA LEU A 65 12.62 3.90 -49.17
C LEU A 65 12.87 5.36 -49.57
N ALA A 66 14.12 5.78 -49.33
CA ALA A 66 14.85 6.92 -49.93
C ALA A 66 14.66 8.33 -49.34
N ALA A 67 15.71 8.81 -48.66
CA ALA A 67 16.56 9.87 -49.23
C ALA A 67 17.90 9.96 -48.47
N CYS A 68 18.96 9.40 -49.06
CA CYS A 68 20.34 9.79 -48.73
C CYS A 68 20.60 11.15 -49.40
N SER A 69 20.76 12.20 -48.59
CA SER A 69 21.33 13.46 -49.06
C SER A 69 22.76 13.55 -48.56
N SER A 70 23.71 13.50 -49.48
CA SER A 70 25.13 13.73 -49.24
C SER A 70 25.34 15.23 -48.97
N GLY A 71 25.28 15.62 -47.70
CA GLY A 71 25.67 16.93 -47.20
C GLY A 71 26.95 16.85 -46.37
N PRO A 72 27.78 17.91 -46.32
CA PRO A 72 29.10 17.88 -45.70
C PRO A 72 29.02 17.52 -44.22
N THR A 73 29.95 16.68 -43.79
CA THR A 73 30.10 16.17 -42.43
C THR A 73 30.41 17.32 -41.47
N VAL A 74 29.37 17.98 -40.96
CA VAL A 74 29.48 18.83 -39.77
C VAL A 74 29.45 17.87 -38.58
N GLN A 75 30.63 17.64 -38.02
CA GLN A 75 30.83 16.90 -36.79
C GLN A 75 29.92 17.49 -35.70
N PRO A 76 28.89 16.76 -35.22
CA PRO A 76 28.08 17.26 -34.13
C PRO A 76 28.99 17.28 -32.90
N SER A 77 29.28 18.50 -32.41
CA SER A 77 29.80 18.65 -31.06
C SER A 77 28.82 17.95 -30.14
N SER A 78 29.29 16.87 -29.52
CA SER A 78 28.55 16.12 -28.51
C SER A 78 28.27 17.06 -27.34
N ALA A 79 27.10 17.69 -27.38
CA ALA A 79 26.55 18.39 -26.24
C ALA A 79 26.51 17.37 -25.10
N LYS A 80 27.28 17.63 -24.03
CA LYS A 80 27.23 16.83 -22.82
C LYS A 80 25.78 16.81 -22.35
N THR A 81 25.10 15.69 -22.54
CA THR A 81 23.79 15.45 -21.93
C THR A 81 23.98 15.57 -20.43
N LYS A 82 23.34 16.58 -19.81
CA LYS A 82 23.29 16.66 -18.35
C LYS A 82 22.72 15.33 -17.86
N GLN A 83 23.49 14.64 -17.02
CA GLN A 83 23.03 13.42 -16.38
C GLN A 83 21.70 13.72 -15.67
N ALA A 84 20.67 12.97 -16.00
CA ALA A 84 19.38 13.12 -15.36
C ALA A 84 19.56 12.88 -13.86
N LYS A 85 19.01 13.77 -13.03
CA LYS A 85 19.02 13.60 -11.57
C LYS A 85 18.28 12.31 -11.25
N ASP A 86 18.87 11.46 -10.39
CA ASP A 86 18.22 10.24 -9.93
C ASP A 86 16.87 10.60 -9.27
N PRO A 87 15.74 10.14 -9.83
CA PRO A 87 14.42 10.45 -9.29
C PRO A 87 14.15 9.84 -7.92
N ASN A 88 14.99 8.89 -7.46
CA ASN A 88 14.87 8.24 -6.15
C ASN A 88 15.91 8.73 -5.13
N ALA A 89 16.69 9.77 -5.46
CA ALA A 89 17.71 10.29 -4.55
C ALA A 89 17.09 10.72 -3.21
N GLY A 90 17.58 10.13 -2.11
CA GLY A 90 17.14 10.43 -0.74
C GLY A 90 15.81 9.78 -0.33
N LEU A 91 15.25 8.90 -1.16
CA LEU A 91 14.06 8.12 -0.79
C LEU A 91 14.46 6.89 0.05
N LEU A 92 13.53 6.44 0.91
CA LEU A 92 13.65 5.18 1.63
C LEU A 92 12.97 4.05 0.86
N THR A 93 13.61 2.89 0.82
CA THR A 93 13.05 1.62 0.32
C THR A 93 12.12 0.99 1.36
N GLY A 94 11.29 0.02 0.96
CA GLY A 94 10.31 -0.63 1.83
C GLY A 94 10.98 -1.35 2.99
N ALA A 95 12.13 -1.97 2.72
CA ALA A 95 12.96 -2.59 3.75
C ALA A 95 13.51 -1.58 4.78
N GLN A 96 13.76 -0.33 4.39
CA GLN A 96 14.16 0.74 5.31
C GLN A 96 12.95 1.30 6.06
N LEU A 97 11.84 1.59 5.36
CA LEU A 97 10.58 2.05 5.94
C LEU A 97 10.06 1.11 7.03
N LYS A 98 10.17 -0.20 6.81
CA LYS A 98 9.76 -1.23 7.78
C LYS A 98 10.43 -1.08 9.14
N LYS A 99 11.66 -0.55 9.19
CA LYS A 99 12.39 -0.31 10.45
C LYS A 99 11.79 0.84 11.25
N ALA A 100 11.07 1.76 10.59
CA ALA A 100 10.42 2.88 11.25
C ALA A 100 9.08 2.51 11.88
N LEU A 101 8.43 1.43 11.41
CA LEU A 101 7.18 0.94 11.95
C LEU A 101 7.30 0.60 13.44
N ALA A 102 6.23 0.83 14.19
CA ALA A 102 6.18 0.46 15.59
C ALA A 102 6.21 -1.08 15.73
N PRO A 103 7.06 -1.63 16.61
CA PRO A 103 7.11 -3.07 16.85
C PRO A 103 5.88 -3.55 17.63
N ALA A 104 5.65 -4.86 17.65
CA ALA A 104 4.53 -5.46 18.40
C ALA A 104 4.51 -5.07 19.89
N SER A 105 5.68 -4.86 20.51
CA SER A 105 5.81 -4.43 21.91
C SER A 105 5.32 -3.01 22.19
N PHE A 106 5.03 -2.21 21.16
CA PHE A 106 4.44 -0.89 21.32
C PHE A 106 2.95 -0.94 21.70
N PHE A 107 2.25 -2.01 21.27
CA PHE A 107 0.81 -2.15 21.41
C PHE A 107 0.44 -2.78 22.75
N ALA A 108 -0.79 -2.54 23.19
CA ALA A 108 -1.31 -3.14 24.42
C ALA A 108 -1.30 -4.67 24.33
N THR A 109 -1.18 -5.33 25.49
CA THR A 109 -1.24 -6.79 25.57
C THR A 109 -2.55 -7.30 24.96
N GLY A 110 -2.45 -8.28 24.07
CA GLY A 110 -3.59 -8.83 23.33
C GLY A 110 -3.55 -8.52 21.84
N PHE A 111 -2.88 -7.45 21.42
CA PHE A 111 -2.62 -7.19 20.02
C PHE A 111 -1.52 -8.09 19.46
N ALA A 112 -1.73 -8.59 18.25
CA ALA A 112 -0.73 -9.33 17.48
C ALA A 112 -0.74 -8.85 16.03
N VAL A 113 0.41 -8.96 15.36
CA VAL A 113 0.51 -8.69 13.92
C VAL A 113 -0.45 -9.62 13.18
N ASP A 114 -1.27 -9.06 12.30
CA ASP A 114 -1.96 -9.82 11.27
C ASP A 114 -1.00 -10.05 10.09
N PRO A 115 -0.62 -11.31 9.80
CA PRO A 115 0.26 -11.62 8.66
C PRO A 115 -0.31 -11.15 7.32
N SER A 116 -1.63 -11.04 7.17
CA SER A 116 -2.26 -10.60 5.92
C SER A 116 -2.07 -9.10 5.65
N GLY A 117 -1.88 -8.31 6.72
CA GLY A 117 -1.63 -6.88 6.67
C GLY A 117 -0.16 -6.47 6.88
N ALA A 118 0.78 -7.43 6.85
CA ALA A 118 2.21 -7.19 7.10
C ALA A 118 3.05 -7.42 5.83
N ARG A 119 3.49 -6.32 5.19
CA ARG A 119 4.24 -6.38 3.92
C ARG A 119 5.05 -5.10 3.68
N ASP A 120 6.02 -5.18 2.78
CA ASP A 120 6.83 -4.05 2.31
C ASP A 120 7.24 -4.24 0.85
N SER A 121 7.62 -3.15 0.18
CA SER A 121 8.03 -3.17 -1.22
C SER A 121 9.48 -3.67 -1.46
N GLY A 122 10.15 -4.18 -0.43
CA GLY A 122 11.52 -4.67 -0.52
C GLY A 122 12.56 -3.56 -0.69
N THR A 123 13.64 -3.86 -1.41
CA THR A 123 14.80 -2.97 -1.59
C THR A 123 14.76 -2.16 -2.89
N THR A 124 13.62 -2.15 -3.59
CA THR A 124 13.47 -1.51 -4.89
C THR A 124 12.33 -0.49 -4.88
N TYR A 125 12.36 0.39 -5.89
CA TYR A 125 11.30 1.37 -6.15
C TYR A 125 10.42 0.92 -7.30
N THR A 126 9.13 1.16 -7.19
CA THR A 126 8.17 1.01 -8.28
C THR A 126 8.09 2.30 -9.10
N ALA A 127 7.48 2.19 -10.29
CA ALA A 127 7.11 3.38 -11.03
C ALA A 127 5.98 4.12 -10.28
N PRO A 128 6.02 5.47 -10.20
CA PRO A 128 4.91 6.23 -9.65
C PRO A 128 3.64 5.94 -10.45
N SER A 129 2.54 5.73 -9.74
CA SER A 129 1.21 5.71 -10.34
C SER A 129 0.35 6.79 -9.71
N SER A 130 -0.32 7.55 -10.57
CA SER A 130 -1.37 8.49 -10.21
C SER A 130 -2.56 8.17 -11.09
N SER A 131 -3.65 7.74 -10.48
CA SER A 131 -4.91 7.53 -11.17
C SER A 131 -6.06 8.08 -10.32
N PRO A 132 -6.16 9.43 -10.18
CA PRO A 132 -7.25 10.02 -9.44
C PRO A 132 -8.59 9.62 -10.07
N ALA A 133 -9.44 8.93 -9.33
CA ALA A 133 -10.79 8.63 -9.78
C ALA A 133 -11.62 9.93 -9.76
N PRO A 134 -12.47 10.21 -10.77
CA PRO A 134 -13.38 11.35 -10.75
C PRO A 134 -14.32 11.35 -9.53
N LYS A 135 -14.56 10.17 -8.97
CA LYS A 135 -15.28 9.97 -7.72
C LYS A 135 -14.52 8.95 -6.87
N PRO A 136 -14.05 9.31 -5.66
CA PRO A 136 -13.38 8.36 -4.78
C PRO A 136 -14.35 7.29 -4.30
N ASP A 137 -13.87 6.05 -4.17
CA ASP A 137 -14.59 5.01 -3.45
C ASP A 137 -14.47 5.25 -1.95
N CYS A 138 -15.49 5.89 -1.38
CA CYS A 138 -15.51 6.27 0.03
C CYS A 138 -15.49 5.06 0.99
N SER A 139 -15.80 3.84 0.52
CA SER A 139 -15.72 2.65 1.34
C SER A 139 -14.28 2.28 1.72
N LEU A 140 -13.28 2.76 0.97
CA LEU A 140 -11.86 2.56 1.26
C LEU A 140 -11.42 3.19 2.59
N LEU A 141 -12.15 4.19 3.10
CA LEU A 141 -11.89 4.76 4.43
C LEU A 141 -12.08 3.75 5.55
N GLY A 142 -12.87 2.68 5.34
CA GLY A 142 -13.08 1.63 6.33
C GLY A 142 -12.00 0.53 6.36
N GLY A 143 -10.97 0.61 5.50
CA GLY A 143 -9.90 -0.38 5.38
C GLY A 143 -8.57 0.06 6.00
N THR A 144 -7.59 -0.87 6.06
CA THR A 144 -6.27 -0.62 6.66
C THR A 144 -5.32 0.18 5.73
N SER A 145 -5.33 -0.11 4.43
CA SER A 145 -4.62 0.67 3.39
C SER A 145 -5.48 1.80 2.81
N TRP A 146 -6.15 2.56 3.69
CA TRP A 146 -7.14 3.57 3.30
C TRP A 146 -6.55 4.73 2.47
N ILE A 147 -5.24 4.99 2.56
CA ILE A 147 -4.56 6.08 1.83
C ILE A 147 -4.69 5.94 0.30
N THR A 148 -4.90 4.72 -0.18
CA THR A 148 -5.17 4.38 -1.58
C THR A 148 -6.38 5.11 -2.17
N ILE A 149 -7.28 5.62 -1.33
CA ILE A 149 -8.43 6.44 -1.74
C ILE A 149 -8.02 7.71 -2.51
N THR A 150 -6.79 8.19 -2.32
CA THR A 150 -6.25 9.35 -3.04
C THR A 150 -5.93 9.04 -4.51
N GLY A 151 -5.77 7.76 -4.87
CA GLY A 151 -5.38 7.34 -6.22
C GLY A 151 -3.90 7.52 -6.55
N ASP A 152 -3.11 8.04 -5.62
CA ASP A 152 -1.65 8.16 -5.73
C ASP A 152 -0.97 7.03 -4.93
N SER A 153 -0.12 6.25 -5.59
CA SER A 153 0.66 5.19 -4.93
C SER A 153 2.09 5.64 -4.65
N GLY A 154 2.61 5.29 -3.48
CA GLY A 154 4.02 5.45 -3.17
C GLY A 154 4.90 4.65 -4.14
N VAL A 155 6.11 5.14 -4.38
CA VAL A 155 7.14 4.37 -5.11
C VAL A 155 7.80 3.32 -4.23
N SER A 156 7.53 3.36 -2.93
CA SER A 156 7.94 2.36 -1.96
C SER A 156 7.03 2.46 -0.74
N PHE A 157 6.77 1.34 -0.07
CA PHE A 157 5.92 1.32 1.12
C PHE A 157 6.32 0.21 2.10
N ALA A 158 5.87 0.35 3.35
CA ALA A 158 5.88 -0.69 4.35
C ALA A 158 4.68 -0.55 5.29
N GLN A 159 4.07 -1.66 5.68
CA GLN A 159 2.91 -1.66 6.58
C GLN A 159 2.89 -2.86 7.52
N ASN A 160 2.17 -2.69 8.63
CA ASN A 160 1.75 -3.74 9.54
C ASN A 160 0.36 -3.44 10.08
N ASP A 161 -0.50 -4.46 10.06
CA ASP A 161 -1.79 -4.44 10.76
C ASP A 161 -1.68 -5.26 12.04
N TYR A 162 -2.41 -4.83 13.06
CA TYR A 162 -2.48 -5.44 14.38
C TYR A 162 -3.93 -5.66 14.75
N ILE A 163 -4.27 -6.88 15.11
CA ILE A 163 -5.60 -7.28 15.55
C ILE A 163 -5.55 -7.65 17.03
N SER A 164 -6.56 -7.21 17.78
CA SER A 164 -6.76 -7.67 19.15
C SER A 164 -7.27 -9.10 19.16
N LYS A 165 -6.68 -9.95 20.00
CA LYS A 165 -7.20 -11.32 20.25
C LYS A 165 -8.37 -11.33 21.24
N ASN A 166 -8.61 -10.21 21.91
CA ASN A 166 -9.55 -10.10 23.03
C ASN A 166 -10.79 -9.27 22.67
N THR A 167 -10.67 -8.42 21.65
CA THR A 167 -11.68 -7.45 21.22
C THR A 167 -11.75 -7.44 19.68
N SER A 168 -12.68 -6.68 19.11
CA SER A 168 -12.77 -6.44 17.66
C SER A 168 -11.93 -5.23 17.20
N GLU A 169 -10.96 -4.82 18.02
CA GLU A 169 -10.14 -3.63 17.76
C GLU A 169 -9.01 -3.95 16.79
N ASP A 170 -8.81 -3.02 15.84
CA ASP A 170 -7.81 -3.08 14.78
C ASP A 170 -6.93 -1.83 14.87
N ILE A 171 -5.64 -2.00 14.62
CA ILE A 171 -4.68 -0.90 14.47
C ILE A 171 -3.83 -1.16 13.22
N ALA A 172 -3.79 -0.21 12.29
CA ALA A 172 -2.95 -0.28 11.09
C ALA A 172 -1.93 0.85 11.09
N GLN A 173 -0.76 0.55 10.54
CA GLN A 173 0.27 1.54 10.21
C GLN A 173 0.86 1.22 8.84
N GLU A 174 1.00 2.26 8.04
CA GLU A 174 1.60 2.20 6.72
C GLU A 174 2.44 3.47 6.52
N VAL A 175 3.56 3.33 5.82
CA VAL A 175 4.36 4.46 5.34
C VAL A 175 4.57 4.29 3.85
N ASP A 176 4.25 5.34 3.11
CA ASP A 176 4.45 5.45 1.67
C ASP A 176 5.47 6.53 1.36
N THR A 177 6.49 6.18 0.58
CA THR A 177 7.47 7.14 0.04
C THR A 177 7.03 7.58 -1.34
N TYR A 178 7.00 8.90 -1.59
CA TYR A 178 6.62 9.48 -2.87
C TYR A 178 7.78 10.24 -3.53
N ARG A 179 7.72 10.40 -4.85
CA ARG A 179 8.67 11.28 -5.57
C ARG A 179 8.21 12.73 -5.55
N GLY A 180 9.17 13.65 -5.46
CA GLY A 180 8.93 15.07 -5.60
C GLY A 180 7.93 15.60 -4.58
N THR A 181 6.86 16.24 -5.06
CA THR A 181 5.84 16.87 -4.21
C THR A 181 4.57 16.05 -4.04
N THR A 182 4.51 14.82 -4.56
CA THR A 182 3.28 14.00 -4.52
C THR A 182 2.78 13.75 -3.10
N SER A 183 3.66 13.61 -2.10
CA SER A 183 3.27 13.52 -0.69
C SER A 183 2.43 14.72 -0.21
N THR A 184 2.64 15.90 -0.81
CA THR A 184 1.82 17.10 -0.55
C THR A 184 0.46 17.03 -1.22
N THR A 185 0.38 16.47 -2.43
CA THR A 185 -0.87 16.25 -3.15
C THR A 185 -1.76 15.28 -2.40
N VAL A 186 -1.20 14.17 -1.92
CA VAL A 186 -1.90 13.15 -1.10
C VAL A 186 -2.63 13.79 0.08
N LEU A 187 -1.93 14.60 0.90
CA LEU A 187 -2.58 15.25 2.04
C LEU A 187 -3.67 16.26 1.64
N LYS A 188 -3.47 17.02 0.56
CA LYS A 188 -4.48 17.96 0.04
C LYS A 188 -5.70 17.22 -0.50
N ASP A 189 -5.52 16.06 -1.11
CA ASP A 189 -6.63 15.29 -1.64
C ASP A 189 -7.40 14.59 -0.51
N LEU A 190 -6.74 14.20 0.59
CA LEU A 190 -7.45 13.74 1.79
C LEU A 190 -8.41 14.79 2.38
N GLU A 191 -8.03 16.07 2.40
CA GLU A 191 -8.93 17.16 2.82
C GLU A 191 -10.19 17.22 1.95
N LYS A 192 -10.04 17.11 0.63
CA LYS A 192 -11.17 17.08 -0.31
C LYS A 192 -12.01 15.81 -0.15
N ILE A 193 -11.36 14.67 0.08
CA ILE A 193 -12.00 13.37 0.24
C ILE A 193 -12.85 13.36 1.50
N ALA A 194 -12.40 13.91 2.63
CA ALA A 194 -13.22 13.99 3.84
C ALA A 194 -14.52 14.79 3.63
N THR A 195 -14.48 15.80 2.76
CA THR A 195 -15.68 16.57 2.37
C THR A 195 -16.55 15.79 1.37
N THR A 196 -15.93 15.18 0.36
CA THR A 196 -16.62 14.42 -0.70
C THR A 196 -17.28 13.15 -0.17
N CYS A 197 -16.62 12.49 0.77
CA CYS A 197 -17.03 11.26 1.43
C CYS A 197 -17.66 11.52 2.80
N ALA A 198 -18.31 12.67 3.01
CA ALA A 198 -18.92 13.04 4.30
C ALA A 198 -19.81 11.93 4.90
N THR A 199 -20.38 11.06 4.06
CA THR A 199 -20.96 9.80 4.48
C THR A 199 -20.69 8.68 3.47
N PHE A 200 -20.67 7.43 3.93
CA PHE A 200 -20.76 6.25 3.07
C PHE A 200 -21.59 5.14 3.75
N THR A 201 -22.01 4.14 2.97
CA THR A 201 -22.73 2.97 3.53
C THR A 201 -21.71 1.91 3.92
N ASP A 202 -21.74 1.49 5.18
CA ASP A 202 -20.99 0.33 5.65
C ASP A 202 -21.56 -0.94 5.00
N SER A 203 -20.69 -1.76 4.42
CA SER A 203 -21.12 -2.94 3.66
C SER A 203 -21.70 -4.05 4.54
N ASP A 204 -21.30 -4.10 5.81
CA ASP A 204 -21.55 -5.25 6.68
C ASP A 204 -22.82 -5.04 7.50
N THR A 205 -23.01 -3.82 7.98
CA THR A 205 -24.17 -3.41 8.78
C THR A 205 -25.23 -2.69 7.93
N HIS A 206 -24.90 -2.30 6.70
CA HIS A 206 -25.75 -1.49 5.81
C HIS A 206 -26.17 -0.13 6.39
N THR A 207 -25.52 0.31 7.47
CA THR A 207 -25.77 1.60 8.11
C THR A 207 -24.84 2.68 7.57
N LYS A 208 -25.11 3.94 7.94
CA LYS A 208 -24.32 5.09 7.47
C LYS A 208 -23.13 5.35 8.37
N VAL A 209 -21.94 5.35 7.76
CA VAL A 209 -20.73 5.89 8.36
C VAL A 209 -20.71 7.39 8.09
N LYS A 210 -20.53 8.18 9.15
CA LYS A 210 -20.26 9.61 9.08
C LYS A 210 -18.76 9.84 9.11
N VAL A 211 -18.29 10.71 8.22
CA VAL A 211 -16.89 11.09 8.07
C VAL A 211 -16.73 12.55 8.48
N THR A 212 -15.77 12.82 9.35
CA THR A 212 -15.33 14.18 9.68
C THR A 212 -13.82 14.27 9.54
N GLY A 213 -13.29 15.38 9.05
CA GLY A 213 -11.85 15.56 8.90
C GLY A 213 -11.39 16.94 9.38
N ALA A 214 -10.16 17.00 9.89
CA ALA A 214 -9.53 18.22 10.34
C ALA A 214 -8.00 18.14 10.20
N THR A 215 -7.37 19.31 9.99
CA THR A 215 -5.90 19.44 10.07
C THR A 215 -5.44 19.20 11.50
N THR A 216 -4.34 18.47 11.67
CA THR A 216 -3.78 18.16 12.99
C THR A 216 -2.41 18.81 13.16
N PRO A 217 -2.32 19.96 13.85
CA PRO A 217 -1.06 20.67 14.01
C PRO A 217 -0.08 19.91 14.91
N GLY A 218 1.21 20.12 14.69
CA GLY A 218 2.28 19.58 15.54
C GLY A 218 2.68 18.12 15.25
N LEU A 219 2.20 17.53 14.15
CA LEU A 219 2.61 16.20 13.67
C LEU A 219 3.27 16.33 12.28
N GLY A 220 4.54 15.93 12.19
CA GLY A 220 5.30 16.02 10.94
C GLY A 220 5.37 17.43 10.36
N ASP A 221 5.46 17.52 9.04
CA ASP A 221 5.41 18.80 8.31
C ASP A 221 3.96 19.25 8.07
N ALA A 222 3.04 18.30 7.98
CA ALA A 222 1.60 18.50 7.89
C ALA A 222 0.89 17.20 8.28
N ALA A 223 -0.28 17.29 8.88
CA ALA A 223 -1.10 16.12 9.17
C ALA A 223 -2.59 16.42 9.04
N TYR A 224 -3.33 15.38 8.70
CA TYR A 224 -4.78 15.40 8.58
C TYR A 224 -5.37 14.19 9.31
N THR A 225 -6.39 14.43 10.12
CA THR A 225 -7.09 13.40 10.88
C THR A 225 -8.51 13.29 10.38
N ILE A 226 -8.94 12.06 10.12
CA ILE A 226 -10.31 11.70 9.76
C ILE A 226 -10.87 10.84 10.89
N THR A 227 -12.10 11.11 11.31
CA THR A 227 -12.84 10.28 12.26
C THR A 227 -14.06 9.72 11.55
N LEU A 228 -14.25 8.41 11.68
CA LEU A 228 -15.38 7.65 11.19
C LEU A 228 -16.25 7.24 12.36
N THR A 229 -17.54 7.49 12.26
CA THR A 229 -18.52 7.09 13.29
C THR A 229 -19.71 6.41 12.66
N ASN A 230 -20.23 5.38 13.32
CA ASN A 230 -21.40 4.65 12.88
C ASN A 230 -22.14 4.14 14.12
N SER A 231 -23.46 4.29 14.16
CA SER A 231 -24.30 3.83 15.28
C SER A 231 -24.30 2.32 15.47
N ALA A 232 -23.93 1.54 14.44
CA ALA A 232 -23.84 0.09 14.52
C ALA A 232 -22.48 -0.42 15.04
N TRP A 233 -21.47 0.45 15.15
CA TRP A 233 -20.15 0.05 15.63
C TRP A 233 -20.03 0.22 17.14
N GLN A 234 -19.29 -0.69 17.77
CA GLN A 234 -18.95 -0.57 19.19
C GLN A 234 -18.11 0.67 19.48
N ASN A 235 -17.22 1.03 18.54
CA ASN A 235 -16.40 2.23 18.59
C ASN A 235 -16.25 2.80 17.17
N GLY A 236 -15.93 4.10 17.07
CA GLY A 236 -15.52 4.70 15.81
C GLY A 236 -14.09 4.33 15.42
N THR A 237 -13.65 4.91 14.30
CA THR A 237 -12.30 4.75 13.78
C THR A 237 -11.64 6.11 13.63
N THR A 238 -10.37 6.22 14.00
CA THR A 238 -9.55 7.40 13.71
C THR A 238 -8.48 7.03 12.69
N LEU A 239 -8.42 7.80 11.61
CA LEU A 239 -7.40 7.75 10.58
C LEU A 239 -6.51 8.99 10.71
N ILE A 240 -5.19 8.82 10.68
CA ILE A 240 -4.25 9.95 10.67
C ILE A 240 -3.27 9.77 9.53
N ALA A 241 -3.22 10.74 8.63
CA ALA A 241 -2.12 10.89 7.67
C ALA A 241 -1.15 11.97 8.14
N VAL A 242 0.15 11.70 8.11
CA VAL A 242 1.20 12.66 8.43
C VAL A 242 2.24 12.69 7.32
N ARG A 243 2.48 13.86 6.75
CA ARG A 243 3.59 14.09 5.81
C ARG A 243 4.88 14.37 6.59
N ALA A 244 5.95 13.68 6.25
CA ALA A 244 7.31 13.98 6.69
C ALA A 244 8.25 13.92 5.47
N GLY A 245 8.59 15.09 4.91
CA GLY A 245 9.30 15.19 3.65
C GLY A 245 8.53 14.52 2.50
N THR A 246 9.15 13.52 1.89
CA THR A 246 8.59 12.72 0.79
C THR A 246 7.68 11.60 1.25
N ASP A 247 7.60 11.35 2.56
CA ASP A 247 6.89 10.21 3.10
C ASP A 247 5.52 10.63 3.65
N VAL A 248 4.54 9.74 3.54
CA VAL A 248 3.26 9.84 4.23
C VAL A 248 3.10 8.65 5.15
N VAL A 249 2.99 8.92 6.44
CA VAL A 249 2.56 7.95 7.45
C VAL A 249 1.04 7.92 7.44
N SER A 250 0.43 6.77 7.23
CA SER A 250 -1.00 6.57 7.42
C SER A 250 -1.25 5.58 8.55
N VAL A 251 -2.13 5.96 9.48
CA VAL A 251 -2.48 5.16 10.67
C VAL A 251 -3.99 5.03 10.74
N MET A 252 -4.46 3.84 11.12
CA MET A 252 -5.86 3.58 11.51
C MET A 252 -5.87 3.02 12.93
N SER A 253 -6.84 3.42 13.75
CA SER A 253 -7.08 2.77 15.04
C SER A 253 -8.58 2.78 15.38
N THR A 254 -9.05 1.66 15.94
CA THR A 254 -10.34 1.54 16.63
C THR A 254 -10.19 1.26 18.14
N ASP A 255 -8.95 1.27 18.65
CA ASP A 255 -8.58 0.89 20.02
C ASP A 255 -8.97 1.95 21.06
N GLY A 256 -9.65 1.54 22.13
CA GLY A 256 -10.02 2.41 23.24
C GLY A 256 -11.42 3.03 23.12
N HIS A 257 -11.71 4.07 23.92
CA HIS A 257 -13.05 4.65 24.04
C HIS A 257 -13.23 6.00 23.34
N ASP A 258 -12.23 6.46 22.61
CA ASP A 258 -12.18 7.77 21.93
C ASP A 258 -12.14 7.61 20.39
N ASN A 259 -12.79 6.57 19.86
CA ASN A 259 -12.72 6.19 18.44
C ASN A 259 -11.29 5.92 17.95
N GLY A 260 -10.37 5.47 18.81
CA GLY A 260 -8.97 5.21 18.45
C GLY A 260 -8.07 6.44 18.39
N ALA A 261 -8.53 7.62 18.80
CA ALA A 261 -7.82 8.86 18.57
C ALA A 261 -6.47 8.93 19.33
N ALA A 262 -6.44 8.55 20.61
CA ALA A 262 -5.22 8.55 21.42
C ALA A 262 -4.18 7.57 20.87
N THR A 263 -4.60 6.34 20.56
CA THR A 263 -3.71 5.30 20.02
C THR A 263 -3.18 5.68 18.64
N ALA A 264 -4.05 6.16 17.73
CA ALA A 264 -3.63 6.61 16.40
C ALA A 264 -2.59 7.75 16.48
N LYS A 265 -2.84 8.77 17.34
CA LYS A 265 -1.92 9.90 17.50
C LYS A 265 -0.58 9.48 18.08
N LYS A 266 -0.59 8.61 19.10
CA LYS A 266 0.63 8.07 19.71
C LYS A 266 1.45 7.28 18.69
N LEU A 267 0.79 6.45 17.88
CA LEU A 267 1.42 5.64 16.85
C LEU A 267 2.03 6.51 15.74
N ALA A 268 1.26 7.45 15.18
CA ALA A 268 1.74 8.38 14.16
C ALA A 268 2.96 9.17 14.65
N THR A 269 2.94 9.67 15.89
CA THR A 269 4.08 10.39 16.50
C THR A 269 5.33 9.51 16.56
N ARG A 270 5.16 8.25 16.98
CA ARG A 270 6.27 7.28 17.10
C ARG A 270 6.86 6.93 15.74
N ILE A 271 6.04 6.75 14.71
CA ILE A 271 6.52 6.43 13.36
C ILE A 271 7.26 7.64 12.76
N VAL A 272 6.68 8.84 12.83
CA VAL A 272 7.33 10.07 12.34
C VAL A 272 8.69 10.29 13.02
N THR A 273 8.78 10.04 14.31
CA THR A 273 10.05 10.15 15.05
C THR A 273 11.08 9.14 14.55
N SER A 274 10.67 7.89 14.33
CA SER A 274 11.58 6.88 13.79
C SER A 274 11.98 7.12 12.34
N LEU A 275 11.06 7.60 11.48
CA LEU A 275 11.36 7.93 10.09
C LEU A 275 12.45 8.98 9.96
N LYS A 276 12.43 10.01 10.80
CA LYS A 276 13.53 10.99 10.86
C LYS A 276 14.87 10.32 11.13
N GLY A 277 14.90 9.32 12.00
CA GLY A 277 16.09 8.53 12.29
C GLY A 277 16.53 7.64 11.12
N GLU A 278 15.60 7.07 10.35
CA GLU A 278 15.96 6.28 9.16
C GLU A 278 16.51 7.18 8.04
N HIS A 279 15.92 8.34 7.79
CA HIS A 279 16.42 9.32 6.81
C HIS A 279 17.83 9.82 7.14
N GLN A 280 18.20 9.91 8.42
CA GLN A 280 19.55 10.30 8.84
C GLN A 280 20.62 9.22 8.59
N ARG A 281 20.21 8.00 8.26
CA ARG A 281 21.13 6.86 8.02
C ARG A 281 21.40 6.60 6.54
N VAL A 282 20.78 7.38 5.64
CA VAL A 282 20.92 7.27 4.18
C VAL A 282 21.66 8.48 3.65
#